data_AF-A0A1F0P439-F1
#
_entry.id   AF-A0A1F0P439-F1
#
_cell.length_a   1.000
_cell.length_b   1.000
_cell.length_c   1.000
_cell.angle_alpha   90.00
_cell.angle_beta   90.00
_cell.angle_gamma   90.00
#
_symmetry.space_group_name_H-M   'P 1'
#
loop_
_entity.id
_entity.type
_entity.pdbx_description
1 polymer ?
#
loop_
_entity_poly.entity_id
_entity_poly.type
_entity_poly.pdbx_seq_one_letter_code
_entity_poly.pdbx_strand_id
1 'polypeptide(L)'
;MIKNMRHIIKIFGIASLACLTWSCANVDYDEVGDESKLPNAVYIDGADVTPLTKLTVDDTGGKGSFTARAANKLSSDVNLKFAIDEETLAKYNKTNGTNYKLLPAKYFNLSAENQTINANTVANGAIDVKVKPLGEDLDASTKYAIPVKLVSAEGSKILTSSATKIFAIDRVLYTTSLRQDGFYLKTVFPTPYTGLQEWTMSYAIKLDRNKANQAVLSPDFYSRVTADGGLQMKVGETDDPKAFAKTKLQPKKWYYIAWVYDHQHVKCYINGVLDNEFNVPKVETFTKLNMSWGAFEGYVREIRLYNKALTAFQVLDNLYIETPDNPNLLFYAPLNKKTGIKDVSKNNHPIKVYLPGSGDKKEYTQPLTWKDEKFPE
;
A
#
# COMPACT_ATOMS: atom_id res chain seq x y z
N MET A 1 -28.21 49.20 -64.16
CA MET A 1 -29.29 48.75 -65.08
C MET A 1 -29.82 47.43 -64.56
N ILE A 2 -31.01 47.42 -63.92
CA ILE A 2 -32.29 46.90 -64.47
C ILE A 2 -32.19 45.38 -64.73
N LYS A 3 -32.96 44.45 -64.15
CA LYS A 3 -34.30 44.43 -63.53
C LYS A 3 -34.52 43.10 -62.76
N ASN A 4 -35.26 43.15 -61.64
CA ASN A 4 -36.38 42.30 -61.18
C ASN A 4 -36.34 40.75 -61.29
N MET A 5 -36.96 39.93 -60.43
CA MET A 5 -37.61 39.98 -59.10
C MET A 5 -38.27 38.59 -58.88
N ARG A 6 -38.56 38.24 -57.60
CA ARG A 6 -39.54 37.25 -57.06
C ARG A 6 -39.00 35.84 -56.74
N HIS A 7 -38.85 35.45 -55.46
CA HIS A 7 -39.82 35.19 -54.37
C HIS A 7 -40.26 33.71 -54.31
N ILE A 8 -39.87 32.97 -53.27
CA ILE A 8 -40.75 32.44 -52.20
C ILE A 8 -40.01 31.36 -51.38
N ILE A 9 -40.00 31.59 -50.06
CA ILE A 9 -39.67 30.65 -48.98
C ILE A 9 -40.93 29.82 -48.69
N LYS A 10 -40.81 28.49 -48.54
CA LYS A 10 -41.65 27.69 -47.61
C LYS A 10 -40.87 26.50 -47.04
N ILE A 11 -40.96 26.40 -45.72
CA ILE A 11 -40.45 25.35 -44.83
C ILE A 11 -41.54 24.27 -44.66
N PHE A 12 -41.10 23.05 -44.34
CA PHE A 12 -41.73 21.98 -43.52
C PHE A 12 -41.99 20.64 -44.22
N GLY A 13 -41.53 19.57 -43.56
CA GLY A 13 -41.98 18.20 -43.80
C GLY A 13 -41.02 17.15 -43.27
N ILE A 14 -41.05 16.89 -41.96
CA ILE A 14 -40.45 15.70 -41.33
C ILE A 14 -41.15 14.46 -41.92
N ALA A 15 -40.40 13.56 -42.52
CA ALA A 15 -40.85 12.21 -42.85
C ALA A 15 -39.95 11.20 -42.14
N SER A 16 -40.52 10.61 -41.10
CA SER A 16 -39.99 9.49 -40.32
C SER A 16 -39.71 8.29 -41.22
N LEU A 17 -38.44 7.90 -41.32
CA LEU A 17 -38.03 6.66 -41.95
C LEU A 17 -38.23 5.51 -40.95
N ALA A 18 -39.32 4.78 -41.13
CA ALA A 18 -39.57 3.52 -40.45
C ALA A 18 -38.57 2.47 -40.96
N CYS A 19 -37.41 2.36 -40.29
CA CYS A 19 -36.57 1.17 -40.43
C CYS A 19 -37.18 0.06 -39.59
N LEU A 20 -37.77 -0.92 -40.27
CA LEU A 20 -38.16 -2.21 -39.73
C LEU A 20 -36.96 -2.80 -38.99
N THR A 21 -37.02 -2.86 -37.66
CA THR A 21 -36.09 -3.66 -36.86
C THR A 21 -36.42 -5.11 -37.12
N TRP A 22 -35.71 -5.72 -38.07
CA TRP A 22 -35.49 -7.16 -38.05
C TRP A 22 -34.71 -7.44 -36.77
N SER A 23 -35.47 -7.82 -35.74
CA SER A 23 -34.99 -8.58 -34.61
C SER A 23 -34.20 -9.76 -35.19
N CYS A 24 -32.87 -9.71 -35.07
CA CYS A 24 -32.11 -10.94 -35.04
C CYS A 24 -32.58 -11.69 -33.78
N ALA A 25 -33.62 -12.49 -33.92
CA ALA A 25 -33.74 -13.67 -33.08
C ALA A 25 -32.49 -14.50 -33.38
N ASN A 26 -31.46 -14.36 -32.55
CA ASN A 26 -30.33 -15.27 -32.56
C ASN A 26 -30.91 -16.66 -32.28
N VAL A 27 -30.99 -17.48 -33.33
CA VAL A 27 -31.28 -18.90 -33.20
C VAL A 27 -29.96 -19.55 -32.81
N ASP A 28 -29.78 -19.79 -31.51
CA ASP A 28 -28.70 -20.61 -30.95
C ASP A 28 -28.94 -22.07 -31.35
N TYR A 29 -28.49 -22.44 -32.56
CA TYR A 29 -28.81 -23.72 -33.20
C TYR A 29 -28.04 -24.91 -32.59
N ASP A 30 -27.01 -24.62 -31.81
CA ASP A 30 -26.09 -25.57 -31.21
C ASP A 30 -26.08 -25.53 -29.66
N GLU A 31 -26.99 -24.76 -29.04
CA GLU A 31 -27.07 -24.57 -27.58
C GLU A 31 -25.71 -24.15 -26.97
N VAL A 32 -24.86 -23.47 -27.74
CA VAL A 32 -23.51 -23.06 -27.30
C VAL A 32 -23.59 -21.88 -26.33
N GLY A 33 -24.70 -21.14 -26.36
CA GLY A 33 -25.08 -20.14 -25.35
C GLY A 33 -26.01 -20.68 -24.26
N ASP A 34 -26.35 -21.97 -24.25
CA ASP A 34 -27.19 -22.55 -23.20
C ASP A 34 -26.45 -22.58 -21.86
N GLU A 35 -26.75 -21.60 -21.01
CA GLU A 35 -26.21 -21.47 -19.66
C GLU A 35 -26.41 -22.73 -18.81
N SER A 36 -27.37 -23.61 -19.16
CA SER A 36 -27.61 -24.88 -18.48
C SER A 36 -26.55 -25.97 -18.78
N LYS A 37 -25.75 -25.79 -19.84
CA LYS A 37 -24.65 -26.70 -20.22
C LYS A 37 -23.27 -26.23 -19.78
N LEU A 38 -23.14 -24.99 -19.31
CA LEU A 38 -21.87 -24.48 -18.81
C LEU A 38 -21.54 -25.12 -17.45
N PRO A 39 -20.27 -25.47 -17.17
CA PRO A 39 -19.89 -25.99 -15.86
C PRO A 39 -20.22 -24.98 -14.76
N ASN A 40 -21.20 -25.31 -13.92
CA ASN A 40 -21.51 -24.48 -12.75
C ASN A 40 -20.55 -24.82 -11.61
N ALA A 41 -19.91 -23.80 -11.05
CA ALA A 41 -18.97 -23.94 -9.94
C ALA A 41 -19.23 -22.86 -8.90
N VAL A 42 -18.94 -23.18 -7.64
CA VAL A 42 -19.02 -22.24 -6.52
C VAL A 42 -17.63 -21.66 -6.21
N TYR A 43 -17.61 -20.38 -5.89
CA TYR A 43 -16.41 -19.61 -5.58
C TYR A 43 -16.70 -18.49 -4.57
N ILE A 44 -15.64 -17.85 -4.08
CA ILE A 44 -15.74 -16.59 -3.34
C ILE A 44 -15.63 -15.43 -4.33
N ASP A 45 -16.60 -14.52 -4.31
CA ASP A 45 -16.69 -13.39 -5.24
C ASP A 45 -15.45 -12.48 -5.19
N GLY A 46 -14.86 -12.20 -6.36
CA GLY A 46 -13.69 -11.36 -6.55
C GLY A 46 -12.39 -11.84 -5.89
N ALA A 47 -12.32 -13.08 -5.45
CA ALA A 47 -11.12 -13.65 -4.81
C ALA A 47 -10.00 -14.02 -5.81
N ASP A 48 -10.35 -14.26 -7.07
CA ASP A 48 -9.41 -14.46 -8.18
C ASP A 48 -8.71 -13.16 -8.62
N VAL A 49 -9.43 -12.04 -8.64
CA VAL A 49 -8.90 -10.74 -9.06
C VAL A 49 -8.17 -10.04 -7.90
N THR A 50 -8.81 -9.98 -6.73
CA THR A 50 -8.28 -9.30 -5.54
C THR A 50 -8.29 -10.26 -4.36
N PRO A 51 -7.38 -11.24 -4.30
CA PRO A 51 -7.36 -12.24 -3.24
C PRO A 51 -7.15 -11.64 -1.86
N LEU A 52 -6.38 -10.55 -1.75
CA LEU A 52 -6.12 -9.84 -0.49
C LEU A 52 -6.94 -8.56 -0.40
N THR A 53 -7.64 -8.36 0.71
CA THR A 53 -8.36 -7.13 1.04
C THR A 53 -7.94 -6.64 2.41
N LYS A 54 -7.71 -5.32 2.55
CA LYS A 54 -7.42 -4.70 3.84
C LYS A 54 -8.70 -4.59 4.68
N LEU A 55 -8.62 -5.01 5.94
CA LEU A 55 -9.66 -4.92 6.95
C LEU A 55 -9.14 -4.01 8.06
N THR A 56 -9.68 -2.80 8.14
CA THR A 56 -9.27 -1.82 9.15
C THR A 56 -9.76 -2.25 10.54
N VAL A 57 -8.85 -2.19 11.53
CA VAL A 57 -9.15 -2.56 12.91
C VAL A 57 -8.70 -1.44 13.84
N ASP A 58 -9.64 -0.86 14.58
CA ASP A 58 -9.41 0.18 15.59
C ASP A 58 -9.71 -0.31 17.02
N ASP A 59 -9.93 0.62 17.95
CA ASP A 59 -10.25 0.36 19.35
C ASP A 59 -11.65 -0.24 19.57
N THR A 60 -12.51 -0.23 18.54
CA THR A 60 -13.83 -0.88 18.53
C THR A 60 -13.82 -2.24 17.82
N GLY A 61 -12.72 -2.57 17.13
CA GLY A 61 -12.55 -3.78 16.35
C GLY A 61 -12.62 -3.51 14.85
N GLY A 62 -12.97 -4.52 14.07
CA GLY A 62 -13.08 -4.41 12.63
C GLY A 62 -14.06 -5.42 12.04
N LYS A 63 -14.61 -5.09 10.88
CA LYS A 63 -15.56 -5.93 10.17
C LYS A 63 -15.23 -5.95 8.67
N GLY A 64 -15.04 -7.14 8.13
CA GLY A 64 -15.06 -7.41 6.70
C GLY A 64 -16.17 -8.39 6.36
N SER A 65 -16.37 -8.66 5.07
CA SER A 65 -17.26 -9.71 4.61
C SER A 65 -16.82 -10.28 3.27
N PHE A 66 -17.30 -11.47 2.95
CA PHE A 66 -17.19 -12.08 1.64
C PHE A 66 -18.50 -12.77 1.28
N THR A 67 -18.73 -13.00 -0.02
CA THR A 67 -19.90 -13.71 -0.51
C THR A 67 -19.44 -14.90 -1.34
N ALA A 68 -19.96 -16.09 -1.04
CA ALA A 68 -19.83 -17.22 -1.93
C ALA A 68 -20.93 -17.21 -2.99
N ARG A 69 -20.56 -17.52 -4.23
CA ARG A 69 -21.45 -17.47 -5.40
C ARG A 69 -21.28 -18.70 -6.28
N ALA A 70 -22.38 -19.13 -6.88
CA ALA A 70 -22.37 -20.04 -8.02
C ALA A 70 -22.31 -19.22 -9.33
N ALA A 71 -21.63 -19.76 -10.35
CA ALA A 71 -21.54 -19.11 -11.66
C ALA A 71 -22.91 -18.95 -12.33
N ASN A 72 -23.82 -19.92 -12.12
CA ASN A 72 -25.20 -19.90 -12.58
C ASN A 72 -26.16 -20.41 -11.48
N LYS A 73 -27.47 -20.31 -11.73
CA LYS A 73 -28.49 -20.83 -10.80
C LYS A 73 -28.25 -22.33 -10.54
N LEU A 74 -28.33 -22.73 -9.27
CA LEU A 74 -28.16 -24.12 -8.86
C LEU A 74 -29.44 -24.95 -9.08
N SER A 75 -29.30 -26.20 -9.50
CA SER A 75 -30.43 -27.13 -9.65
C SER A 75 -30.92 -27.73 -8.33
N SER A 76 -30.08 -27.70 -7.30
CA SER A 76 -30.36 -28.19 -5.94
C SER A 76 -29.63 -27.32 -4.93
N ASP A 77 -29.97 -27.47 -3.64
CA ASP A 77 -29.21 -26.83 -2.58
C ASP A 77 -27.74 -27.32 -2.58
N VAL A 78 -26.82 -26.39 -2.35
CA VAL A 78 -25.38 -26.68 -2.23
C VAL A 78 -24.90 -26.20 -0.87
N ASN A 79 -24.34 -27.12 -0.08
CA ASN A 79 -23.83 -26.83 1.25
C ASN A 79 -22.34 -26.50 1.20
N LEU A 80 -22.01 -25.29 1.61
CA LEU A 80 -20.65 -24.75 1.63
C LEU A 80 -20.05 -24.88 3.01
N LYS A 81 -18.75 -25.15 3.05
CA LYS A 81 -17.94 -25.11 4.27
C LYS A 81 -16.73 -24.22 4.06
N PHE A 82 -16.48 -23.35 5.04
CA PHE A 82 -15.33 -22.44 5.07
C PHE A 82 -14.37 -22.83 6.19
N ALA A 83 -13.09 -22.62 5.95
CA ALA A 83 -12.05 -22.84 6.95
C ALA A 83 -10.90 -21.84 6.78
N ILE A 84 -10.04 -21.74 7.79
CA ILE A 84 -8.81 -20.96 7.71
C ILE A 84 -7.73 -21.75 6.96
N ASP A 85 -7.11 -21.12 5.95
CA ASP A 85 -6.11 -21.75 5.10
C ASP A 85 -4.73 -21.06 5.20
N GLU A 86 -3.92 -21.52 6.15
CA GLU A 86 -2.54 -21.06 6.34
C GLU A 86 -1.62 -21.38 5.16
N GLU A 87 -1.90 -22.44 4.40
CA GLU A 87 -1.08 -22.84 3.25
C GLU A 87 -1.20 -21.80 2.13
N THR A 88 -2.42 -21.35 1.83
CA THR A 88 -2.63 -20.28 0.85
C THR A 88 -2.02 -18.96 1.31
N LEU A 89 -2.04 -18.65 2.61
CA LEU A 89 -1.36 -17.45 3.15
C LEU A 89 0.16 -17.53 2.94
N ALA A 90 0.77 -18.68 3.21
CA ALA A 90 2.19 -18.90 2.98
C ALA A 90 2.55 -18.77 1.48
N LYS A 91 1.71 -19.32 0.59
CA LYS A 91 1.88 -19.16 -0.87
C LYS A 91 1.74 -17.69 -1.30
N TYR A 92 0.77 -16.96 -0.74
CA TYR A 92 0.59 -15.53 -1.00
C TYR A 92 1.84 -14.75 -0.58
N ASN A 93 2.35 -15.01 0.62
CA ASN A 93 3.57 -14.39 1.14
C ASN A 93 4.77 -14.61 0.21
N LYS A 94 5.01 -15.86 -0.19
CA LYS A 94 6.09 -16.20 -1.11
C LYS A 94 5.97 -15.50 -2.47
N THR A 95 4.75 -15.44 -3.01
CA THR A 95 4.49 -14.89 -4.35
C THR A 95 4.65 -13.37 -4.38
N ASN A 96 4.22 -12.69 -3.31
CA ASN A 96 4.17 -11.22 -3.26
C ASN A 96 5.33 -10.59 -2.46
N GLY A 97 6.25 -11.40 -1.93
CA GLY A 97 7.34 -10.93 -1.09
C GLY A 97 6.84 -10.27 0.21
N THR A 98 5.75 -10.79 0.78
CA THR A 98 5.16 -10.32 2.04
C THR A 98 5.44 -11.31 3.16
N ASN A 99 5.08 -10.94 4.40
CA ASN A 99 5.32 -11.77 5.58
C ASN A 99 4.15 -11.71 6.58
N TYR A 100 2.92 -11.81 6.09
CA TYR A 100 1.74 -11.84 6.96
C TYR A 100 1.73 -13.10 7.84
N LYS A 101 1.47 -12.92 9.12
CA LYS A 101 1.19 -14.01 10.07
C LYS A 101 -0.32 -14.22 10.21
N LEU A 102 -0.76 -15.43 10.53
CA LEU A 102 -2.15 -15.67 10.87
C LEU A 102 -2.52 -14.87 12.13
N LEU A 103 -3.60 -14.09 12.08
CA LEU A 103 -4.13 -13.43 13.28
C LEU A 103 -4.54 -14.51 14.31
N PRO A 104 -4.20 -14.40 15.61
CA PRO A 104 -4.59 -15.44 16.56
C PRO A 104 -6.11 -15.62 16.68
N ALA A 105 -6.58 -16.86 16.71
CA ALA A 105 -8.00 -17.23 16.66
C ALA A 105 -8.89 -16.52 17.71
N LYS A 106 -8.34 -16.15 18.88
CA LYS A 106 -9.10 -15.42 19.91
C LYS A 106 -9.59 -14.04 19.45
N TYR A 107 -8.97 -13.46 18.42
CA TYR A 107 -9.24 -12.12 17.90
C TYR A 107 -10.27 -12.07 16.79
N PHE A 108 -10.67 -13.17 16.17
CA PHE A 108 -11.61 -13.11 15.07
C PHE A 108 -12.60 -14.27 15.08
N ASN A 109 -13.73 -14.07 14.41
CA ASN A 109 -14.70 -15.12 14.15
C ASN A 109 -15.42 -14.85 12.82
N LEU A 110 -15.86 -15.92 12.18
CA LEU A 110 -16.81 -15.83 11.07
C LEU A 110 -18.24 -15.74 11.63
N SER A 111 -19.17 -15.09 10.91
CA SER A 111 -20.59 -15.15 11.27
C SER A 111 -21.18 -16.55 11.04
N ALA A 112 -20.61 -17.30 10.09
CA ALA A 112 -20.93 -18.68 9.82
C ALA A 112 -19.72 -19.37 9.16
N GLU A 113 -19.47 -20.62 9.53
CA GLU A 113 -18.48 -21.49 8.86
C GLU A 113 -19.14 -22.38 7.79
N ASN A 114 -20.48 -22.42 7.77
CA ASN A 114 -21.26 -23.16 6.79
C ASN A 114 -22.36 -22.26 6.21
N GLN A 115 -22.67 -22.42 4.93
CA GLN A 115 -23.74 -21.67 4.25
C GLN A 115 -24.36 -22.55 3.18
N THR A 116 -25.68 -22.49 3.04
CA THR A 116 -26.37 -23.16 1.94
C THR A 116 -26.71 -22.14 0.87
N ILE A 117 -26.30 -22.38 -0.39
CA ILE A 117 -26.88 -21.68 -1.54
C ILE A 117 -28.07 -22.51 -2.01
N ASN A 118 -29.27 -21.92 -1.93
CA ASN A 118 -30.51 -22.61 -2.25
C ASN A 118 -30.65 -22.87 -3.76
N ALA A 119 -31.38 -23.92 -4.12
CA ALA A 119 -31.79 -24.17 -5.48
C ALA A 119 -32.43 -22.92 -6.12
N ASN A 120 -32.23 -22.75 -7.42
CA ASN A 120 -32.66 -21.60 -8.23
C ASN A 120 -32.07 -20.24 -7.83
N THR A 121 -31.07 -20.22 -6.95
CA THR A 121 -30.32 -19.01 -6.57
C THR A 121 -28.84 -19.12 -6.94
N VAL A 122 -28.10 -18.01 -6.86
CA VAL A 122 -26.66 -17.94 -7.14
C VAL A 122 -25.82 -17.59 -5.92
N ALA A 123 -26.43 -17.17 -4.81
CA ALA A 123 -25.76 -16.77 -3.57
C ALA A 123 -26.79 -16.71 -2.43
N ASN A 124 -26.35 -16.75 -1.18
CA ASN A 124 -27.23 -16.63 -0.01
C ASN A 124 -26.70 -15.67 1.06
N GLY A 125 -26.45 -14.43 0.66
CA GLY A 125 -25.94 -13.38 1.54
C GLY A 125 -24.44 -13.49 1.83
N ALA A 126 -23.92 -12.53 2.60
CA ALA A 126 -22.51 -12.43 2.93
C ALA A 126 -22.20 -13.11 4.27
N ILE A 127 -20.97 -13.60 4.40
CA ILE A 127 -20.38 -14.06 5.65
C ILE A 127 -19.48 -12.95 6.18
N ASP A 128 -19.73 -12.54 7.42
CA ASP A 128 -18.93 -11.52 8.08
C ASP A 128 -17.64 -12.14 8.65
N VAL A 129 -16.53 -11.42 8.50
CA VAL A 129 -15.30 -11.62 9.24
C VAL A 129 -15.24 -10.54 10.31
N LYS A 130 -15.46 -10.91 11.57
CA LYS A 130 -15.46 -9.98 12.70
C LYS A 130 -14.13 -10.09 13.43
N VAL A 131 -13.49 -8.95 13.67
CA VAL A 131 -12.22 -8.85 14.37
C VAL A 131 -12.44 -8.02 15.64
N LYS A 132 -12.02 -8.53 16.78
CA LYS A 132 -12.04 -7.81 18.06
C LYS A 132 -10.95 -6.75 18.10
N PRO A 133 -11.05 -5.73 18.96
CA PRO A 133 -9.94 -4.82 19.23
C PRO A 133 -8.65 -5.60 19.53
N LEU A 134 -7.53 -5.18 18.93
CA LEU A 134 -6.24 -5.87 19.07
C LEU A 134 -5.54 -5.41 20.36
N GLY A 135 -5.14 -6.36 21.19
CA GLY A 135 -4.43 -6.10 22.44
C GLY A 135 -2.97 -5.68 22.27
N GLU A 136 -2.34 -5.38 23.41
CA GLU A 136 -0.90 -5.10 23.51
C GLU A 136 -0.02 -6.36 23.44
N ASP A 137 -0.62 -7.55 23.57
CA ASP A 137 0.03 -8.84 23.39
C ASP A 137 0.43 -9.12 21.93
N LEU A 138 -0.14 -8.37 20.98
CA LEU A 138 0.26 -8.39 19.59
C LEU A 138 1.21 -7.24 19.28
N ASP A 139 2.40 -7.59 18.80
CA ASP A 139 3.32 -6.61 18.24
C ASP A 139 2.65 -5.86 17.07
N ALA A 140 2.52 -4.54 17.23
CA ALA A 140 1.93 -3.65 16.24
C ALA A 140 2.71 -3.61 14.91
N SER A 141 3.98 -4.00 14.92
CA SER A 141 4.81 -4.08 13.72
C SER A 141 4.59 -5.38 12.92
N THR A 142 4.01 -6.41 13.55
CA THR A 142 3.69 -7.66 12.87
C THR A 142 2.43 -7.49 12.03
N LYS A 143 2.54 -7.84 10.74
CA LYS A 143 1.41 -7.84 9.84
C LYS A 143 0.61 -9.11 9.98
N TYR A 144 -0.68 -8.99 10.30
CA TYR A 144 -1.57 -10.13 10.46
C TYR A 144 -2.55 -10.25 9.29
N ALA A 145 -3.02 -11.46 9.03
CA ALA A 145 -4.06 -11.72 8.05
C ALA A 145 -4.97 -12.89 8.48
N ILE A 146 -6.16 -12.96 7.88
CA ILE A 146 -7.13 -14.05 8.04
C ILE A 146 -7.42 -14.64 6.64
N PRO A 147 -6.84 -15.80 6.29
CA PRO A 147 -7.09 -16.47 5.01
C PRO A 147 -8.32 -17.39 5.10
N VAL A 148 -9.45 -16.98 4.54
CA VAL A 148 -10.70 -17.77 4.53
C VAL A 148 -10.85 -18.51 3.21
N LYS A 149 -11.00 -19.83 3.25
CA LYS A 149 -11.13 -20.71 2.08
C LYS A 149 -12.45 -21.45 2.07
N LEU A 150 -13.07 -21.52 0.89
CA LEU A 150 -14.12 -22.47 0.56
C LEU A 150 -13.50 -23.87 0.42
N VAL A 151 -13.69 -24.73 1.42
CA VAL A 151 -13.07 -26.07 1.49
C VAL A 151 -14.00 -27.19 1.06
N SER A 152 -15.30 -26.97 1.06
CA SER A 152 -16.30 -27.92 0.57
C SER A 152 -17.48 -27.19 -0.07
N ALA A 153 -18.06 -27.80 -1.12
CA ALA A 153 -19.30 -27.39 -1.77
C ALA A 153 -20.10 -28.65 -2.15
N GLU A 154 -20.77 -29.26 -1.17
CA GLU A 154 -21.52 -30.50 -1.38
C GLU A 154 -22.67 -30.26 -2.37
N GLY A 155 -22.64 -30.96 -3.51
CA GLY A 155 -23.61 -30.77 -4.60
C GLY A 155 -23.10 -29.90 -5.76
N SER A 156 -21.87 -29.38 -5.71
CA SER A 156 -21.27 -28.62 -6.81
C SER A 156 -19.75 -28.77 -6.88
N LYS A 157 -19.12 -28.21 -7.92
CA LYS A 157 -17.66 -28.10 -8.02
C LYS A 157 -17.20 -26.77 -7.43
N ILE A 158 -15.99 -26.74 -6.88
CA ILE A 158 -15.34 -25.49 -6.44
C ILE A 158 -14.45 -24.97 -7.58
N LEU A 159 -14.58 -23.68 -7.91
CA LEU A 159 -13.60 -23.00 -8.76
C LEU A 159 -12.39 -22.62 -7.89
N THR A 160 -11.34 -23.44 -7.97
CA THR A 160 -10.17 -23.37 -7.07
C THR A 160 -9.38 -22.07 -7.19
N SER A 161 -9.37 -21.42 -8.36
CA SER A 161 -8.71 -20.12 -8.57
C SER A 161 -9.33 -18.98 -7.78
N SER A 162 -10.58 -19.12 -7.33
CA SER A 162 -11.33 -18.11 -6.59
C SER A 162 -11.88 -18.66 -5.27
N ALA A 163 -11.21 -19.66 -4.68
CA ALA A 163 -11.67 -20.36 -3.49
C ALA A 163 -11.20 -19.72 -2.17
N THR A 164 -10.22 -18.82 -2.19
CA THR A 164 -9.63 -18.25 -0.96
C THR A 164 -9.59 -16.73 -1.00
N LYS A 165 -10.10 -16.10 0.06
CA LYS A 165 -10.01 -14.65 0.31
C LYS A 165 -9.13 -14.41 1.54
N ILE A 166 -8.19 -13.47 1.44
CA ILE A 166 -7.27 -13.09 2.51
C ILE A 166 -7.68 -11.70 3.02
N PHE A 167 -7.97 -11.59 4.30
CA PHE A 167 -8.21 -10.31 4.97
C PHE A 167 -6.93 -9.87 5.68
N ALA A 168 -6.18 -8.94 5.10
CA ALA A 168 -5.02 -8.34 5.75
C ALA A 168 -5.48 -7.32 6.78
N ILE A 169 -4.94 -7.40 7.99
CA ILE A 169 -5.31 -6.53 9.09
C ILE A 169 -4.59 -5.19 8.95
N ASP A 170 -5.36 -4.13 8.71
CA ASP A 170 -4.89 -2.75 8.63
C ASP A 170 -5.14 -2.07 9.98
N ARG A 171 -4.21 -2.26 10.91
CA ARG A 171 -4.35 -1.80 12.30
C ARG A 171 -4.24 -0.28 12.37
N VAL A 172 -5.19 0.37 13.02
CA VAL A 172 -5.04 1.78 13.42
C VAL A 172 -3.96 1.87 14.50
N LEU A 173 -2.90 2.63 14.22
CA LEU A 173 -1.75 2.78 15.08
C LEU A 173 -1.87 4.05 15.92
N TYR A 174 -1.78 3.88 17.24
CA TYR A 174 -1.57 4.97 18.19
C TYR A 174 -0.10 4.94 18.61
N THR A 175 0.67 5.94 18.19
CA THR A 175 2.12 5.99 18.39
C THR A 175 2.59 7.43 18.54
N THR A 176 3.89 7.65 18.51
CA THR A 176 4.49 8.99 18.54
C THR A 176 5.44 9.20 17.37
N SER A 177 5.71 10.46 17.05
CA SER A 177 6.73 10.87 16.09
C SER A 177 7.80 11.76 16.76
N LEU A 178 9.02 11.74 16.21
CA LEU A 178 10.11 12.58 16.70
C LEU A 178 9.96 14.01 16.18
N ARG A 179 10.04 14.98 17.08
CA ARG A 179 10.27 16.39 16.72
C ARG A 179 11.72 16.56 16.28
N GLN A 180 11.93 16.93 15.02
CA GLN A 180 13.24 17.27 14.46
C GLN A 180 13.40 18.78 14.43
N ASP A 181 14.24 19.32 15.33
CA ASP A 181 14.48 20.76 15.46
C ASP A 181 15.81 21.03 16.19
N GLY A 182 16.73 21.77 15.57
CA GLY A 182 18.00 22.16 16.21
C GLY A 182 19.03 21.03 16.42
N PHE A 183 18.84 19.86 15.82
CA PHE A 183 19.82 18.75 15.82
C PHE A 183 19.83 17.99 14.49
N TYR A 184 20.74 17.04 14.35
CA TYR A 184 20.70 16.01 13.32
C TYR A 184 21.02 14.64 13.89
N LEU A 185 20.46 13.59 13.28
CA LEU A 185 20.80 12.21 13.58
C LEU A 185 21.79 11.70 12.55
N LYS A 186 22.71 10.84 12.98
CA LYS A 186 23.66 10.19 12.10
C LYS A 186 23.88 8.75 12.52
N THR A 187 23.84 7.87 11.53
CA THR A 187 24.40 6.52 11.65
C THR A 187 25.52 6.35 10.63
N VAL A 188 26.55 5.59 11.01
CA VAL A 188 27.66 5.20 10.14
C VAL A 188 27.60 3.68 10.04
N PHE A 189 27.63 3.15 8.83
CA PHE A 189 27.67 1.72 8.57
C PHE A 189 29.14 1.28 8.62
N PRO A 190 29.60 0.57 9.67
CA PRO A 190 31.03 0.26 9.85
C PRO A 190 31.59 -0.55 8.68
N THR A 191 30.77 -1.46 8.15
CA THR A 191 30.95 -2.07 6.84
C THR A 191 29.99 -1.37 5.87
N PRO A 192 30.51 -0.58 4.92
CA PRO A 192 29.66 0.07 3.92
C PRO A 192 28.89 -0.97 3.10
N TYR A 193 27.63 -0.67 2.82
CA TYR A 193 26.91 -1.40 1.77
C TYR A 193 27.41 -0.89 0.43
N THR A 194 27.86 -1.79 -0.44
CA THR A 194 28.43 -1.46 -1.76
C THR A 194 27.83 -2.37 -2.83
N GLY A 195 27.79 -1.90 -4.08
CA GLY A 195 27.23 -2.66 -5.20
C GLY A 195 25.73 -2.95 -5.07
N LEU A 196 24.98 -2.14 -4.32
CA LEU A 196 23.52 -2.29 -4.21
C LEU A 196 22.84 -1.87 -5.51
N GLN A 197 22.60 -2.84 -6.39
CA GLN A 197 21.88 -2.63 -7.66
C GLN A 197 20.38 -2.37 -7.46
N GLU A 198 19.84 -2.76 -6.31
CA GLU A 198 18.46 -2.52 -5.89
C GLU A 198 18.44 -2.02 -4.45
N TRP A 199 17.59 -1.03 -4.16
CA TRP A 199 17.30 -0.61 -2.79
C TRP A 199 16.01 0.21 -2.72
N THR A 200 15.47 0.34 -1.51
CA THR A 200 14.38 1.27 -1.22
C THR A 200 14.72 2.04 0.02
N MET A 201 14.60 3.37 -0.02
CA MET A 201 14.68 4.21 1.17
C MET A 201 13.34 4.90 1.38
N SER A 202 12.72 4.68 2.54
CA SER A 202 11.43 5.27 2.88
C SER A 202 11.47 6.01 4.22
N TYR A 203 10.64 7.03 4.35
CA TYR A 203 10.47 7.79 5.58
C TYR A 203 9.18 8.61 5.54
N ALA A 204 8.68 9.01 6.71
CA ALA A 204 7.54 9.91 6.82
C ALA A 204 7.93 11.24 7.43
N ILE A 205 7.42 12.34 6.87
CA ILE A 205 7.64 13.69 7.38
C ILE A 205 6.36 14.51 7.47
N LYS A 206 6.34 15.44 8.41
CA LYS A 206 5.40 16.56 8.49
C LYS A 206 6.18 17.84 8.72
N LEU A 207 6.28 18.68 7.69
CA LEU A 207 7.07 19.92 7.72
C LEU A 207 6.38 21.00 8.54
N ASP A 208 7.14 21.85 9.21
CA ASP A 208 6.56 23.05 9.83
C ASP A 208 6.30 24.18 8.84
N ARG A 209 7.24 24.37 7.92
CA ARG A 209 7.19 25.35 6.84
C ARG A 209 8.10 24.89 5.71
N ASN A 210 7.84 25.38 4.50
CA ASN A 210 8.74 25.21 3.37
C ASN A 210 9.80 26.32 3.40
N LYS A 211 11.07 25.95 3.31
CA LYS A 211 12.22 26.83 3.13
C LYS A 211 13.21 26.16 2.17
N ALA A 212 14.15 26.92 1.63
CA ALA A 212 15.12 26.36 0.69
C ALA A 212 16.01 25.31 1.36
N ASN A 213 16.36 24.26 0.59
CA ASN A 213 17.37 23.27 0.93
C ASN A 213 17.15 22.52 2.26
N GLN A 214 15.90 22.15 2.56
CA GLN A 214 15.58 21.31 3.73
C GLN A 214 15.95 19.86 3.45
N ALA A 215 17.22 19.51 3.58
CA ALA A 215 17.66 18.12 3.55
C ALA A 215 16.98 17.33 4.67
N VAL A 216 16.26 16.26 4.32
CA VAL A 216 15.58 15.38 5.27
C VAL A 216 16.44 14.16 5.54
N LEU A 217 16.86 13.47 4.47
CA LEU A 217 17.80 12.37 4.52
C LEU A 217 18.97 12.65 3.58
N SER A 218 20.16 12.26 4.02
CA SER A 218 21.39 12.47 3.26
C SER A 218 22.36 11.30 3.46
N PRO A 219 22.13 10.16 2.78
CA PRO A 219 23.17 9.17 2.52
C PRO A 219 24.13 9.74 1.46
N ASP A 220 24.32 9.03 0.33
CA ASP A 220 25.14 9.46 -0.81
C ASP A 220 24.34 10.32 -1.84
N PHE A 221 23.14 10.74 -1.47
CA PHE A 221 22.31 11.72 -2.18
C PHE A 221 21.52 12.55 -1.16
N TYR A 222 20.91 13.66 -1.56
CA TYR A 222 20.02 14.44 -0.70
C TYR A 222 18.56 14.19 -1.06
N SER A 223 17.78 13.68 -0.12
CA SER A 223 16.32 13.82 -0.19
C SER A 223 15.94 15.13 0.50
N ARG A 224 15.60 16.16 -0.26
CA ARG A 224 15.40 17.53 0.25
C ARG A 224 14.09 18.15 -0.20
N VAL A 225 13.60 19.11 0.59
CA VAL A 225 12.45 19.96 0.23
C VAL A 225 12.91 21.38 -0.09
N THR A 226 12.34 21.98 -1.14
CA THR A 226 12.62 23.36 -1.58
C THR A 226 11.59 24.35 -1.05
N ALA A 227 11.85 25.65 -1.20
CA ALA A 227 11.00 26.72 -0.66
C ALA A 227 9.56 26.70 -1.22
N ASP A 228 9.37 26.20 -2.44
CA ASP A 228 8.07 26.01 -3.09
C ASP A 228 7.42 24.64 -2.77
N GLY A 229 8.01 23.86 -1.87
CA GLY A 229 7.51 22.52 -1.49
C GLY A 229 7.94 21.39 -2.43
N GLY A 230 8.83 21.63 -3.40
CA GLY A 230 9.38 20.58 -4.24
C GLY A 230 10.20 19.57 -3.44
N LEU A 231 9.82 18.30 -3.48
CA LEU A 231 10.64 17.19 -2.97
C LEU A 231 11.60 16.75 -4.07
N GLN A 232 12.89 16.66 -3.78
CA GLN A 232 13.92 16.27 -4.75
C GLN A 232 14.83 15.18 -4.20
N MET A 233 15.17 14.22 -5.06
CA MET A 233 16.34 13.37 -4.89
C MET A 233 17.52 14.01 -5.63
N LYS A 234 18.37 14.75 -4.91
CA LYS A 234 19.55 15.42 -5.47
C LYS A 234 20.78 14.52 -5.39
N VAL A 235 21.29 14.11 -6.55
CA VAL A 235 22.50 13.29 -6.71
C VAL A 235 23.64 14.14 -7.26
N GLY A 236 24.83 14.09 -6.64
CA GLY A 236 26.07 14.67 -7.17
C GLY A 236 26.08 16.19 -7.40
N GLU A 237 25.65 16.99 -6.42
CA GLU A 237 25.54 18.47 -6.47
C GLU A 237 24.65 19.06 -7.59
N THR A 238 24.08 18.25 -8.47
CA THR A 238 23.20 18.71 -9.55
C THR A 238 21.77 18.97 -9.09
N ASP A 239 21.15 20.02 -9.64
CA ASP A 239 19.72 20.31 -9.45
C ASP A 239 18.92 19.82 -10.66
N ASP A 240 19.03 18.53 -11.00
CA ASP A 240 18.31 17.96 -12.15
C ASP A 240 16.80 18.16 -11.96
N PRO A 241 16.11 18.89 -12.87
CA PRO A 241 14.68 19.14 -12.77
C PRO A 241 13.84 17.87 -12.86
N LYS A 242 14.36 16.78 -13.44
CA LYS A 242 13.65 15.49 -13.54
C LYS A 242 13.57 14.75 -12.20
N ALA A 243 14.51 15.03 -11.30
CA ALA A 243 14.61 14.34 -10.01
C ALA A 243 13.72 14.93 -8.91
N PHE A 244 12.74 15.77 -9.30
CA PHE A 244 11.70 16.27 -8.41
C PHE A 244 10.46 15.38 -8.46
N ALA A 245 9.82 15.22 -7.30
CA ALA A 245 8.44 14.80 -7.22
C ALA A 245 7.53 15.82 -7.93
N LYS A 246 6.45 15.34 -8.55
CA LYS A 246 5.38 16.16 -9.10
C LYS A 246 4.55 16.79 -7.98
N THR A 247 4.29 16.04 -6.90
CA THR A 247 3.57 16.57 -5.74
C THR A 247 4.41 17.61 -5.00
N LYS A 248 3.83 18.81 -4.81
CA LYS A 248 4.38 19.84 -3.92
C LYS A 248 3.92 19.60 -2.48
N LEU A 249 4.88 19.43 -1.58
CA LEU A 249 4.61 19.18 -0.17
C LEU A 249 4.12 20.46 0.51
N GLN A 250 3.03 20.33 1.26
CA GLN A 250 2.44 21.41 2.04
C GLN A 250 2.85 21.31 3.51
N PRO A 251 3.15 22.44 4.18
CA PRO A 251 3.39 22.43 5.61
C PRO A 251 2.24 21.82 6.40
N LYS A 252 2.57 21.27 7.58
CA LYS A 252 1.64 20.70 8.57
C LYS A 252 0.85 19.47 8.10
N LYS A 253 1.17 18.91 6.93
CA LYS A 253 0.62 17.65 6.42
C LYS A 253 1.68 16.54 6.46
N TRP A 254 1.25 15.31 6.79
CA TRP A 254 2.10 14.14 6.71
C TRP A 254 2.26 13.67 5.25
N TYR A 255 3.48 13.25 4.93
CA TYR A 255 3.82 12.63 3.67
C TYR A 255 4.70 11.41 3.92
N TYR A 256 4.32 10.29 3.31
CA TYR A 256 5.08 9.03 3.33
C TYR A 256 5.81 8.90 2.01
N ILE A 257 7.13 8.98 2.06
CA ILE A 257 7.97 9.07 0.88
C ILE A 257 8.76 7.78 0.76
N ALA A 258 8.82 7.21 -0.44
CA ALA A 258 9.74 6.13 -0.76
C ALA A 258 10.46 6.40 -2.09
N TRP A 259 11.78 6.28 -2.05
CA TRP A 259 12.64 6.23 -3.22
C TRP A 259 13.00 4.77 -3.48
N VAL A 260 12.51 4.21 -4.58
CA VAL A 260 12.77 2.82 -5.00
C VAL A 260 13.75 2.88 -6.16
N TYR A 261 14.96 2.35 -5.95
CA TYR A 261 16.02 2.28 -6.95
C TYR A 261 16.17 0.86 -7.48
N ASP A 262 16.22 0.75 -8.80
CA ASP A 262 16.44 -0.48 -9.54
C ASP A 262 17.34 -0.18 -10.74
N HIS A 263 18.62 -0.56 -10.67
CA HIS A 263 19.62 -0.38 -11.73
C HIS A 263 19.62 1.03 -12.35
N GLN A 264 19.79 2.07 -11.51
CA GLN A 264 19.79 3.50 -11.87
C GLN A 264 18.43 4.10 -12.24
N HIS A 265 17.37 3.30 -12.33
CA HIS A 265 16.02 3.80 -12.46
C HIS A 265 15.41 4.00 -11.07
N VAL A 266 14.94 5.21 -10.77
CA VAL A 266 14.33 5.57 -9.50
C VAL A 266 12.85 5.84 -9.68
N LYS A 267 12.03 5.26 -8.81
CA LYS A 267 10.63 5.59 -8.62
C LYS A 267 10.44 6.33 -7.30
N CYS A 268 9.74 7.45 -7.35
CA CYS A 268 9.30 8.24 -6.21
C CYS A 268 7.85 7.90 -5.91
N TYR A 269 7.58 7.41 -4.71
CA TYR A 269 6.23 7.21 -4.19
C TYR A 269 5.93 8.24 -3.11
N ILE A 270 4.74 8.84 -3.18
CA ILE A 270 4.20 9.70 -2.12
C ILE A 270 2.86 9.11 -1.68
N ASN A 271 2.72 8.87 -0.38
CA ASN A 271 1.54 8.25 0.23
C ASN A 271 1.17 6.90 -0.41
N GLY A 272 2.17 6.13 -0.82
CA GLY A 272 2.01 4.81 -1.44
C GLY A 272 1.68 4.85 -2.95
N VAL A 273 1.52 6.03 -3.54
CA VAL A 273 1.20 6.20 -4.97
C VAL A 273 2.44 6.64 -5.74
N LEU A 274 2.68 6.05 -6.92
CA LEU A 274 3.77 6.47 -7.80
C LEU A 274 3.54 7.93 -8.24
N ASP A 275 4.49 8.79 -7.93
CA ASP A 275 4.42 10.22 -8.21
C ASP A 275 5.31 10.60 -9.39
N ASN A 276 6.55 10.11 -9.41
CA ASN A 276 7.48 10.33 -10.50
C ASN A 276 8.47 9.17 -10.68
N GLU A 277 9.12 9.09 -11.83
CA GLU A 277 10.22 8.18 -12.09
C GLU A 277 11.26 8.81 -13.02
N PHE A 278 12.53 8.50 -12.81
CA PHE A 278 13.64 9.11 -13.54
C PHE A 278 14.90 8.25 -13.40
N ASN A 279 15.90 8.52 -14.25
CA ASN A 279 17.20 7.86 -14.15
C ASN A 279 18.18 8.75 -13.40
N VAL A 280 19.06 8.11 -12.63
CA VAL A 280 20.14 8.76 -11.88
C VAL A 280 21.50 8.15 -12.24
N PRO A 281 22.63 8.80 -11.89
CA PRO A 281 23.91 8.11 -11.80
C PRO A 281 23.87 6.95 -10.80
N LYS A 282 24.98 6.21 -10.68
CA LYS A 282 25.08 5.12 -9.69
C LYS A 282 24.93 5.66 -8.26
N VAL A 283 24.00 5.06 -7.52
CA VAL A 283 23.78 5.29 -6.08
C VAL A 283 23.78 3.91 -5.42
N GLU A 284 24.94 3.26 -5.45
CA GLU A 284 25.08 1.83 -5.09
C GLU A 284 25.90 1.66 -3.80
N THR A 285 26.24 2.75 -3.12
CA THR A 285 27.05 2.76 -1.89
C THR A 285 26.33 3.51 -0.78
N PHE A 286 26.41 2.97 0.43
CA PHE A 286 25.91 3.60 1.65
C PHE A 286 26.96 3.41 2.74
N THR A 287 27.67 4.48 3.07
CA THR A 287 28.63 4.52 4.20
C THR A 287 28.01 5.05 5.49
N LYS A 288 26.93 5.82 5.36
CA LYS A 288 26.25 6.52 6.46
C LYS A 288 24.83 6.90 6.05
N LEU A 289 24.05 7.32 7.04
CA LEU A 289 22.78 8.01 6.83
C LEU A 289 22.70 9.20 7.80
N ASN A 290 22.62 10.41 7.25
CA ASN A 290 22.37 11.63 8.02
C ASN A 290 20.90 12.03 7.89
N MET A 291 20.29 12.48 8.98
CA MET A 291 18.92 12.98 9.00
C MET A 291 18.93 14.46 9.36
N SER A 292 18.32 15.30 8.53
CA SER A 292 18.19 16.77 8.67
C SER A 292 19.45 17.60 8.41
N TRP A 293 20.64 17.20 8.87
CA TRP A 293 21.80 18.12 9.04
C TRP A 293 21.48 19.39 9.86
N GLY A 294 20.31 19.46 10.51
CA GLY A 294 19.75 20.66 11.14
C GLY A 294 18.93 21.55 10.19
N ALA A 295 18.81 21.20 8.90
CA ALA A 295 18.08 21.99 7.91
C ALA A 295 16.56 21.73 7.95
N PHE A 296 16.13 20.51 8.26
CA PHE A 296 14.71 20.16 8.37
C PHE A 296 14.16 20.50 9.76
N GLU A 297 12.97 21.13 9.77
CA GLU A 297 12.18 21.45 10.96
C GLU A 297 10.78 20.85 10.80
N GLY A 298 10.39 19.96 11.71
CA GLY A 298 9.11 19.26 11.62
C GLY A 298 9.07 17.99 12.45
N TYR A 299 8.25 17.03 12.00
CA TYR A 299 8.15 15.70 12.59
C TYR A 299 8.63 14.66 11.59
N VAL A 300 9.30 13.62 12.08
CA VAL A 300 9.85 12.53 11.28
C VAL A 300 9.59 11.19 11.95
N ARG A 301 9.32 10.17 11.14
CA ARG A 301 9.21 8.78 11.61
C ARG A 301 9.52 7.78 10.51
N GLU A 302 9.67 6.51 10.91
CA GLU A 302 9.70 5.35 10.02
C GLU A 302 10.78 5.40 8.93
N ILE A 303 12.01 5.75 9.30
CA ILE A 303 13.12 5.79 8.35
C ILE A 303 13.65 4.38 8.13
N ARG A 304 13.62 3.93 6.88
CA ARG A 304 13.96 2.56 6.48
C ARG A 304 14.88 2.56 5.27
N LEU A 305 15.83 1.64 5.26
CA LEU A 305 16.65 1.30 4.10
C LEU A 305 16.53 -0.21 3.85
N TYR A 306 16.09 -0.57 2.66
CA TYR A 306 15.97 -1.95 2.19
C TYR A 306 17.05 -2.23 1.14
N ASN A 307 17.58 -3.46 1.09
CA ASN A 307 18.45 -3.94 0.00
C ASN A 307 17.67 -4.46 -1.23
N LYS A 308 16.41 -4.02 -1.38
CA LYS A 308 15.50 -4.45 -2.43
C LYS A 308 14.71 -3.28 -2.99
N ALA A 309 14.43 -3.34 -4.29
CA ALA A 309 13.45 -2.48 -4.94
C ALA A 309 12.05 -2.98 -4.55
N LEU A 310 11.36 -2.27 -3.65
CA LEU A 310 10.03 -2.67 -3.21
C LEU A 310 9.02 -2.44 -4.34
N THR A 311 8.11 -3.39 -4.51
CA THR A 311 6.96 -3.24 -5.40
C THR A 311 6.01 -2.15 -4.89
N ALA A 312 5.17 -1.60 -5.77
CA ALA A 312 4.15 -0.62 -5.38
C ALA A 312 3.23 -1.15 -4.25
N PHE A 313 2.89 -2.44 -4.30
CA PHE A 313 2.13 -3.09 -3.24
C PHE A 313 2.89 -3.09 -1.91
N GLN A 314 4.15 -3.49 -1.89
CA GLN A 314 4.96 -3.49 -0.66
C GLN A 314 5.16 -2.08 -0.09
N VAL A 315 5.36 -1.06 -0.93
CA VAL A 315 5.44 0.34 -0.50
C VAL A 315 4.14 0.77 0.21
N LEU A 316 2.98 0.45 -0.38
CA LEU A 316 1.67 0.77 0.21
C LEU A 316 1.37 -0.05 1.46
N ASP A 317 1.77 -1.32 1.48
CA ASP A 317 1.55 -2.21 2.62
C ASP A 317 2.43 -1.82 3.81
N ASN A 318 3.63 -1.28 3.57
CA ASN A 318 4.58 -0.81 4.59
C ASN A 318 4.38 0.66 4.99
N LEU A 319 3.32 1.33 4.52
CA LEU A 319 3.21 2.79 4.56
C LEU A 319 3.42 3.36 5.97
N TYR A 320 2.74 2.81 6.97
CA TYR A 320 2.76 3.33 8.34
C TYR A 320 3.70 2.58 9.30
N ILE A 321 4.03 1.33 9.02
CA ILE A 321 4.86 0.46 9.87
C ILE A 321 5.45 -0.69 9.06
N GLU A 322 6.59 -1.22 9.50
CA GLU A 322 7.25 -2.40 8.95
C GLU A 322 7.62 -3.36 10.09
N THR A 323 7.67 -4.65 9.82
CA THR A 323 8.18 -5.65 10.77
C THR A 323 9.71 -5.58 10.83
N PRO A 324 10.33 -5.32 12.01
CA PRO A 324 11.79 -5.22 12.15
C PRO A 324 12.59 -6.43 11.67
N ASP A 325 11.98 -7.62 11.72
CA ASP A 325 12.58 -8.89 11.28
C ASP A 325 12.63 -9.05 9.75
N ASN A 326 12.12 -8.10 8.96
CA ASN A 326 12.18 -8.18 7.50
C ASN A 326 13.66 -8.34 7.06
N PRO A 327 14.03 -9.46 6.42
CA PRO A 327 15.43 -9.79 6.16
C PRO A 327 16.10 -8.82 5.18
N ASN A 328 15.31 -8.06 4.43
CA ASN A 328 15.76 -7.07 3.47
C ASN A 328 16.07 -5.70 4.11
N LEU A 329 15.70 -5.48 5.37
CA LEU A 329 16.05 -4.25 6.09
C LEU A 329 17.56 -4.22 6.38
N LEU A 330 18.21 -3.19 5.85
CA LEU A 330 19.59 -2.81 6.19
C LEU A 330 19.60 -1.85 7.40
N PHE A 331 18.56 -1.04 7.56
CA PHE A 331 18.39 -0.09 8.65
C PHE A 331 16.91 0.21 8.84
N TYR A 332 16.45 0.33 10.08
CA TYR A 332 15.09 0.77 10.40
C TYR A 332 15.05 1.54 11.72
N ALA A 333 14.79 2.85 11.66
CA ALA A 333 14.50 3.68 12.82
C ALA A 333 13.01 4.09 12.83
N PRO A 334 12.17 3.50 13.70
CA PRO A 334 10.76 3.89 13.81
C PRO A 334 10.60 5.35 14.26
N LEU A 335 11.51 5.82 15.13
CA LEU A 335 11.50 7.15 15.73
C LEU A 335 10.18 7.45 16.43
N ASN A 336 9.90 6.66 17.48
CA ASN A 336 8.80 6.88 18.42
C ASN A 336 9.31 6.74 19.86
N LYS A 337 8.56 7.25 20.84
CA LYS A 337 8.89 7.25 22.26
C LYS A 337 9.21 5.87 22.81
N LYS A 338 8.57 4.80 22.31
CA LYS A 338 8.80 3.42 22.75
C LYS A 338 10.20 2.91 22.37
N THR A 339 10.67 3.24 21.18
CA THR A 339 11.95 2.76 20.62
C THR A 339 13.09 3.78 20.73
N GLY A 340 12.74 5.06 20.92
CA GLY A 340 13.68 6.17 20.86
C GLY A 340 14.28 6.31 19.45
N ILE A 341 15.60 6.43 19.41
CA ILE A 341 16.40 6.60 18.18
C ILE A 341 17.19 5.33 17.86
N LYS A 342 16.59 4.16 18.01
CA LYS A 342 17.28 2.88 17.73
C LYS A 342 17.05 2.44 16.30
N ASP A 343 18.08 1.86 15.69
CA ASP A 343 17.88 0.93 14.58
C ASP A 343 17.33 -0.39 15.14
N VAL A 344 16.07 -0.68 14.85
CA VAL A 344 15.40 -1.91 15.32
C VAL A 344 15.58 -3.07 14.36
N SER A 345 16.22 -2.88 13.21
CA SER A 345 16.56 -3.98 12.31
C SER A 345 17.55 -4.94 12.96
N LYS A 346 17.70 -6.13 12.37
CA LYS A 346 18.70 -7.13 12.79
C LYS A 346 20.15 -6.60 12.83
N ASN A 347 20.46 -5.50 12.15
CA ASN A 347 21.81 -4.95 12.07
C ASN A 347 22.14 -4.00 13.24
N ASN A 348 21.12 -3.40 13.87
CA ASN A 348 21.25 -2.59 15.08
C ASN A 348 22.36 -1.51 15.00
N HIS A 349 22.38 -0.75 13.90
CA HIS A 349 23.38 0.30 13.72
C HIS A 349 23.22 1.42 14.75
N PRO A 350 24.31 1.90 15.39
CA PRO A 350 24.22 2.98 16.34
C PRO A 350 23.79 4.28 15.66
N ILE A 351 22.89 5.02 16.33
CA ILE A 351 22.46 6.35 15.91
C ILE A 351 22.94 7.35 16.95
N LYS A 352 23.63 8.40 16.49
CA LYS A 352 24.11 9.51 17.31
C LYS A 352 23.37 10.79 16.97
N VAL A 353 23.29 11.69 17.93
CA VAL A 353 22.61 12.98 17.80
C VAL A 353 23.63 14.10 17.99
N TYR A 354 23.65 15.06 17.07
CA TYR A 354 24.66 16.11 17.03
C TYR A 354 24.05 17.50 16.87
N LEU A 355 24.78 18.50 17.34
CA LEU A 355 24.47 19.91 17.07
C LEU A 355 24.81 20.25 15.62
N PRO A 356 23.92 20.95 14.87
CA PRO A 356 24.16 21.36 13.50
C PRO A 356 25.42 22.20 13.37
N GLY A 357 26.15 22.04 12.25
CA GLY A 357 27.39 22.78 11.98
C GLY A 357 28.60 22.34 12.83
N SER A 358 28.46 21.40 13.77
CA SER A 358 29.57 20.93 14.60
C SER A 358 30.52 19.95 13.91
N GLY A 359 30.12 19.37 12.77
CA GLY A 359 30.88 18.34 12.06
C GLY A 359 31.11 17.10 12.93
N ASP A 360 30.04 16.64 13.60
CA ASP A 360 30.03 15.49 14.54
C ASP A 360 30.86 15.68 15.83
N LYS A 361 31.35 16.91 16.10
CA LYS A 361 32.21 17.17 17.27
C LYS A 361 31.45 17.45 18.55
N LYS A 362 30.18 17.87 18.46
CA LYS A 362 29.35 18.21 19.63
C LYS A 362 28.03 17.44 19.59
N GLU A 363 27.85 16.55 20.56
CA GLU A 363 26.60 15.81 20.72
C GLU A 363 25.47 16.72 21.20
N TYR A 364 24.25 16.42 20.77
CA TYR A 364 23.05 17.07 21.27
C TYR A 364 22.60 16.39 22.56
N THR A 365 22.62 17.13 23.67
CA THR A 365 22.38 16.58 25.02
C THR A 365 21.01 16.90 25.59
N GLN A 366 20.19 17.69 24.88
CA GLN A 366 18.85 18.01 25.35
C GLN A 366 17.89 16.83 25.12
N PRO A 367 16.82 16.70 25.92
CA PRO A 367 15.82 15.67 25.71
C PRO A 367 15.14 15.78 24.34
N LEU A 368 14.94 14.64 23.68
CA LEU A 368 14.17 14.57 22.45
C LEU A 368 12.68 14.72 22.74
N THR A 369 11.98 15.48 21.89
CA THR A 369 10.55 15.73 22.03
C THR A 369 9.75 14.79 21.12
N TRP A 370 8.66 14.25 21.64
CA TRP A 370 7.78 13.31 20.94
C TRP A 370 6.37 13.87 20.87
N LYS A 371 5.68 13.63 19.75
CA LYS A 371 4.28 14.01 19.57
C LYS A 371 3.41 12.79 19.36
N ASP A 372 2.28 12.72 20.06
CA ASP A 372 1.27 11.67 19.86
C ASP A 372 0.62 11.79 18.49
N GLU A 373 0.44 10.64 17.82
CA GLU A 373 -0.08 10.54 16.47
C GLU A 373 -0.99 9.30 16.35
N LYS A 374 -1.96 9.39 15.45
CA LYS A 374 -2.86 8.31 15.04
C LYS A 374 -2.65 8.06 13.54
N PHE A 375 -2.55 6.80 13.13
CA PHE A 375 -2.37 6.42 11.72
C PHE A 375 -3.31 5.28 11.31
N PRO A 376 -3.94 5.32 10.12
CA PRO A 376 -4.02 6.49 9.23
C PRO A 376 -4.60 7.72 9.96
N GLU A 377 -4.23 8.90 9.46
CA GLU A 377 -4.48 10.21 10.10
C GLU A 377 -5.95 10.57 10.27
#